data_AF-L0B123-F1
#
_entry.id   AF-L0B123-F1
#
_cell.length_a   1.000
_cell.length_b   1.000
_cell.length_c   1.000
_cell.angle_alpha   90.00
_cell.angle_beta   90.00
_cell.angle_gamma   90.00
#
_symmetry.space_group_name_H-M   'P 1'
#
loop_
_entity.id
_entity.type
_entity.pdbx_description
1 polymer ?
#
loop_
_entity_poly.entity_id
_entity_poly.type
_entity_poly.pdbx_seq_one_letter_code
_entity_poly.pdbx_strand_id
1 'polypeptide(L)'
;MSIADKDSFRVPEVLDVEMPSKLLEEIERLKKLKEQGITPNRNIEESMEFKNPYLLEKIMKVFDINGYCSNYNKNVYDPAIYETLANEPLEDETGILNTLDIDIFAVLAEKKQKRRKRSGWTDK
;
A
#
# COMPACT_ATOMS: atom_id res chain seq x y z
N MET A 1 -37.89 36.65 -5.04
CA MET A 1 -36.50 36.17 -4.92
C MET A 1 -36.54 34.65 -4.93
N SER A 2 -36.24 34.00 -6.06
CA SER A 2 -36.18 32.54 -6.16
C SER A 2 -34.71 32.11 -6.10
N ILE A 3 -34.37 31.39 -5.05
CA ILE A 3 -33.02 30.86 -4.79
C ILE A 3 -32.69 29.79 -5.83
N ALA A 4 -31.48 29.93 -6.34
CA ALA A 4 -30.88 29.29 -7.48
C ALA A 4 -30.82 27.76 -7.39
N ASP A 5 -31.01 27.15 -8.55
CA ASP A 5 -30.22 26.07 -9.14
C ASP A 5 -29.87 24.91 -8.20
N LYS A 6 -30.74 23.91 -8.24
CA LYS A 6 -30.43 22.54 -7.82
C LYS A 6 -29.30 22.06 -8.75
N ASP A 7 -28.09 21.94 -8.23
CA ASP A 7 -27.00 21.20 -8.87
C ASP A 7 -27.46 19.77 -9.15
N SER A 8 -27.99 19.57 -10.35
CA SER A 8 -28.34 18.26 -10.88
C SER A 8 -27.03 17.57 -11.20
N PHE A 9 -26.53 16.77 -10.25
CA PHE A 9 -25.45 15.83 -10.51
C PHE A 9 -25.91 14.84 -11.59
N ARG A 10 -25.59 15.16 -12.86
CA ARG A 10 -25.79 14.24 -13.98
C ARG A 10 -24.54 13.39 -14.11
N VAL A 11 -24.69 12.09 -13.86
CA VAL A 11 -23.68 11.11 -14.22
C VAL A 11 -23.52 11.17 -15.75
N PRO A 12 -22.31 11.43 -16.27
CA PRO A 12 -22.09 11.44 -17.71
C PRO A 12 -22.49 10.10 -18.29
N GLU A 13 -23.23 10.12 -19.41
CA GLU A 13 -23.51 8.92 -20.17
C GLU A 13 -22.18 8.37 -20.71
N VAL A 14 -21.83 7.16 -20.27
CA VAL A 14 -20.66 6.46 -20.78
C VAL A 14 -20.97 6.12 -22.23
N LEU A 15 -20.23 6.73 -23.17
CA LEU A 15 -20.31 6.41 -24.59
C LEU A 15 -20.12 4.89 -24.76
N ASP A 16 -20.86 4.29 -25.69
CA ASP A 16 -20.71 2.88 -26.06
C ASP A 16 -19.34 2.66 -26.69
N VAL A 17 -18.32 2.49 -25.85
CA VAL A 17 -16.98 2.08 -26.27
C VAL A 17 -17.10 0.63 -26.69
N GLU A 18 -16.89 0.35 -27.97
CA GLU A 18 -16.81 -1.02 -28.47
C GLU A 18 -15.75 -1.78 -27.67
N MET A 19 -16.20 -2.77 -26.92
CA MET A 19 -15.29 -3.56 -26.09
C MET A 19 -14.41 -4.40 -27.01
N PRO A 20 -13.08 -4.34 -26.88
CA PRO A 20 -12.20 -5.12 -27.75
C PRO A 20 -12.48 -6.61 -27.59
N SER A 21 -12.58 -7.33 -28.72
CA SER A 21 -12.96 -8.75 -28.79
C SER A 21 -12.16 -9.66 -27.86
N LYS A 22 -10.87 -9.38 -27.69
CA LYS A 22 -9.98 -10.13 -26.76
C LYS A 22 -10.44 -10.06 -25.31
N LEU A 23 -10.98 -8.93 -24.86
CA LEU A 23 -11.47 -8.80 -23.48
C LEU A 23 -12.78 -9.57 -23.29
N LEU A 24 -13.66 -9.57 -24.31
CA LEU A 24 -14.88 -10.38 -24.30
C LEU A 24 -14.57 -11.87 -24.17
N GLU A 25 -13.63 -12.38 -24.97
CA GLU A 25 -13.18 -13.77 -24.93
C GLU A 25 -12.60 -14.14 -23.55
N GLU A 26 -11.76 -13.27 -22.97
CA GLU A 26 -11.18 -13.53 -21.65
C GLU A 26 -12.22 -13.49 -20.54
N ILE A 27 -13.17 -12.56 -20.60
CA ILE A 27 -14.30 -12.51 -19.64
C ILE A 27 -15.11 -13.79 -19.72
N GLU A 28 -15.39 -14.31 -20.92
CA GLU A 28 -16.13 -15.56 -21.09
C GLU A 28 -15.35 -16.76 -20.54
N ARG A 29 -14.04 -16.81 -20.79
CA ARG A 29 -13.13 -17.81 -20.23
C ARG A 29 -13.17 -17.81 -18.69
N LEU A 30 -13.04 -16.63 -18.09
CA LEU A 30 -13.06 -16.45 -16.63
C LEU A 30 -14.41 -16.84 -16.02
N LYS A 31 -15.52 -16.54 -16.71
CA LYS A 31 -16.87 -16.98 -16.28
C LYS A 31 -16.99 -18.50 -16.26
N LYS A 32 -16.53 -19.19 -17.30
CA LYS A 32 -16.54 -20.67 -17.37
C LYS A 32 -15.73 -21.29 -16.24
N LEU A 33 -14.54 -20.77 -15.95
CA LEU A 33 -13.71 -21.25 -14.83
C LEU A 33 -14.41 -21.06 -13.48
N LYS A 34 -15.09 -19.91 -13.29
CA LYS A 34 -15.88 -19.63 -12.08
C LYS A 34 -17.05 -20.60 -11.94
N GLU A 35 -17.79 -20.89 -13.02
CA GLU A 35 -18.90 -21.85 -13.02
C GLU A 35 -18.45 -23.28 -12.69
N GLN A 36 -17.24 -23.65 -13.14
CA GLN A 36 -16.59 -24.92 -12.78
C GLN A 36 -16.11 -24.94 -11.32
N GLY A 37 -16.25 -23.84 -10.59
CA GLY A 37 -15.79 -23.70 -9.20
C GLY A 37 -14.29 -23.54 -9.06
N ILE A 38 -13.54 -23.39 -10.17
CA ILE A 38 -12.10 -23.17 -10.17
C ILE A 38 -11.85 -21.72 -9.76
N THR A 39 -11.71 -21.52 -8.46
CA THR A 39 -11.43 -20.21 -7.87
C THR A 39 -10.08 -20.27 -7.14
N PRO A 40 -9.35 -19.14 -7.06
CA PRO A 40 -8.12 -19.09 -6.28
C PRO A 40 -8.33 -19.55 -4.83
N ASN A 41 -9.43 -19.13 -4.21
CA ASN A 41 -9.78 -19.52 -2.84
C ASN A 41 -9.95 -21.03 -2.70
N ARG A 42 -10.70 -21.66 -3.60
CA ARG A 42 -10.87 -23.12 -3.62
C ARG A 42 -9.53 -23.84 -3.78
N ASN A 43 -8.67 -23.36 -4.67
CA ASN A 43 -7.34 -23.95 -4.89
C ASN A 43 -6.47 -23.84 -3.63
N ILE A 44 -6.57 -22.73 -2.88
CA ILE A 44 -5.88 -22.54 -1.60
C ILE A 44 -6.42 -23.52 -0.54
N GLU A 45 -7.74 -23.68 -0.46
CA GLU A 45 -8.39 -24.60 0.49
C GLU A 45 -8.09 -26.08 0.22
N GLU A 46 -8.01 -26.47 -1.05
CA GLU A 46 -7.75 -27.86 -1.46
C GLU A 46 -6.26 -28.20 -1.42
N SER A 47 -5.37 -27.21 -1.63
CA SER A 47 -3.93 -27.45 -1.68
C SER A 47 -3.33 -27.82 -0.32
N MET A 48 -2.58 -28.93 -0.31
CA MET A 48 -1.84 -29.41 0.86
C MET A 48 -0.69 -28.48 1.25
N GLU A 49 -0.15 -27.73 0.29
CA GLU A 49 0.96 -26.79 0.53
C GLU A 49 0.49 -25.60 1.38
N PHE A 50 -0.76 -25.16 1.19
CA PHE A 50 -1.40 -24.10 1.97
C PHE A 50 -1.86 -24.56 3.36
N LYS A 51 -2.02 -25.87 3.56
CA LYS A 51 -2.28 -26.47 4.89
C LYS A 51 -1.01 -26.69 5.71
N ASN A 52 0.17 -26.40 5.16
CA ASN A 52 1.43 -26.56 5.88
C ASN A 52 1.51 -25.51 7.01
N PRO A 53 1.63 -25.90 8.29
CA PRO A 53 1.76 -24.95 9.40
C PRO A 53 3.00 -24.06 9.30
N TYR A 54 4.00 -24.46 8.50
CA TYR A 54 5.23 -23.70 8.27
C TYR A 54 5.24 -22.93 6.94
N LEU A 55 4.10 -22.82 6.23
CA LEU A 55 4.04 -22.09 4.96
C LEU A 55 4.47 -20.62 5.14
N LEU A 56 4.00 -19.97 6.20
CA LEU A 56 4.34 -18.57 6.48
C LEU A 56 5.85 -18.41 6.69
N GLU A 57 6.48 -19.29 7.48
CA GLU A 57 7.92 -19.28 7.70
C GLU A 57 8.70 -19.47 6.39
N LYS A 58 8.21 -20.35 5.51
CA LYS A 58 8.82 -20.58 4.21
C LYS A 58 8.73 -19.34 3.31
N ILE A 59 7.57 -18.67 3.27
CA ILE A 59 7.38 -17.42 2.52
C ILE A 59 8.34 -16.36 3.06
N MET A 60 8.43 -16.21 4.38
CA MET A 60 9.33 -15.24 5.01
C MET A 60 10.80 -15.49 4.63
N LYS A 61 11.26 -16.74 4.62
CA LYS A 61 12.62 -17.10 4.21
C LYS A 61 12.89 -16.87 2.72
N VAL A 62 11.93 -17.19 1.85
CA VAL A 62 12.10 -17.04 0.39
C VAL A 62 12.12 -15.58 -0.03
N PHE A 63 11.29 -14.75 0.59
CA PHE A 63 11.17 -13.33 0.26
C PHE A 63 11.97 -12.40 1.18
N ASP A 64 12.82 -12.95 2.05
CA ASP A 64 13.63 -12.21 3.04
C ASP A 64 12.79 -11.20 3.86
N ILE A 65 11.61 -11.66 4.31
CA ILE A 65 10.69 -10.87 5.12
C ILE A 65 11.09 -11.02 6.59
N ASN A 66 11.57 -9.93 7.19
CA ASN A 66 11.83 -9.87 8.62
C ASN A 66 10.51 -9.94 9.41
N GLY A 67 10.39 -10.92 10.31
CA GLY A 67 9.19 -11.17 11.11
C GLY A 67 8.74 -10.05 12.05
N TYR A 68 9.60 -9.04 12.27
CA TYR A 68 9.35 -7.90 13.15
C TYR A 68 9.29 -6.56 12.39
N CYS A 69 9.32 -6.58 11.06
CA CYS A 69 9.37 -5.34 10.29
C CYS A 69 7.98 -4.79 10.02
N SER A 70 7.77 -3.54 10.43
CA SER A 70 6.64 -2.75 9.93
C SER A 70 6.83 -2.46 8.43
N ASN A 71 5.73 -2.18 7.72
CA ASN A 71 5.79 -1.67 6.35
C ASN A 71 6.40 -0.26 6.23
N TYR A 72 6.72 0.38 7.35
CA TYR A 72 7.35 1.69 7.37
C TYR A 72 8.85 1.56 7.14
N ASN A 73 9.43 2.55 6.46
CA ASN A 73 10.87 2.68 6.34
C ASN A 73 11.49 2.74 7.75
N LYS A 74 12.68 2.17 7.94
CA LYS A 74 13.41 2.20 9.23
C LYS A 74 13.52 3.61 9.81
N ASN A 75 13.67 4.62 8.95
CA ASN A 75 13.70 6.03 9.36
C ASN A 75 12.38 6.54 9.98
N VAL A 76 11.26 5.84 9.75
CA VAL A 76 9.92 6.15 10.26
C VAL A 76 9.57 5.24 11.43
N TYR A 77 9.95 3.97 11.38
CA TYR A 77 9.75 3.02 12.46
C TYR A 77 10.89 2.00 12.49
N ASP A 78 11.70 2.07 13.54
CA ASP A 78 12.73 1.09 13.84
C ASP A 78 12.42 0.43 15.20
N PRO A 79 12.04 -0.86 15.22
CA PRO A 79 11.75 -1.59 16.46
C PRO A 79 12.90 -1.53 17.48
N ALA A 80 14.15 -1.49 17.01
CA ALA A 80 15.33 -1.49 17.87
C ALA A 80 15.42 -0.24 18.75
N ILE A 81 14.90 0.90 18.29
CA ILE A 81 14.86 2.15 19.07
C ILE A 81 13.97 1.96 20.31
N TYR A 82 12.82 1.30 20.16
CA TYR A 82 11.92 1.07 21.29
C TYR A 82 12.47 0.05 22.27
N GLU A 83 13.21 -0.96 21.78
CA GLU A 83 13.92 -1.89 22.66
C GLU A 83 15.03 -1.18 23.46
N THR A 84 15.75 -0.24 22.87
CA THR A 84 16.73 0.57 23.62
C THR A 84 16.06 1.45 24.67
N LEU A 85 14.97 2.15 24.32
CA LEU A 85 14.22 3.00 25.24
C LEU A 85 13.59 2.22 26.39
N ALA A 86 13.15 0.98 26.15
CA ALA A 86 12.57 0.13 27.20
C ALA A 86 13.62 -0.39 28.21
N ASN A 87 14.89 -0.42 27.81
CA ASN A 87 16.00 -0.93 28.64
C ASN A 87 16.84 0.18 29.28
N GLU A 88 16.65 1.45 28.89
CA GLU A 88 17.27 2.59 29.56
C GLU A 88 16.59 2.86 30.91
N PRO A 89 17.35 3.09 31.99
CA PRO A 89 16.77 3.55 33.25
C PRO A 89 16.15 4.92 33.03
N LEU A 90 14.91 5.11 33.51
CA LEU A 90 14.21 6.40 33.49
C LEU A 90 15.01 7.41 34.34
N GLU A 91 15.86 8.20 33.70
CA GLU A 91 16.41 9.40 34.33
C GLU A 91 15.33 10.50 34.35
N ASP A 92 15.21 11.17 35.50
CA ASP A 92 14.13 12.11 35.81
C ASP A 92 13.90 13.16 34.71
N GLU A 93 12.61 13.44 34.45
CA GLU A 93 11.92 14.04 33.27
C GLU A 93 12.46 15.33 32.59
N THR A 94 13.71 15.74 32.79
CA THR A 94 14.19 17.07 32.33
C THR A 94 15.18 17.05 31.15
N GLY A 95 15.56 15.87 30.63
CA GLY A 95 16.60 15.76 29.58
C GLY A 95 16.13 15.45 28.15
N ILE A 96 14.95 14.87 27.95
CA ILE A 96 14.62 14.19 26.67
C ILE A 96 14.14 15.16 25.57
N LEU A 97 13.72 16.38 25.93
CA LEU A 97 13.25 17.36 24.93
C LEU A 97 14.38 18.01 24.10
N ASN A 98 15.66 17.83 24.46
CA ASN A 98 16.77 18.53 23.82
C ASN A 98 17.55 17.68 22.78
N THR A 99 17.28 16.38 22.63
CA THR A 99 18.03 15.52 21.68
C THR A 99 17.30 15.26 20.36
N LEU A 100 16.08 15.78 20.22
CA LEU A 100 15.35 15.79 18.94
C LEU A 100 15.40 17.18 18.29
N ASP A 101 16.60 17.74 18.13
CA ASP A 101 16.88 18.87 17.23
C ASP A 101 16.81 18.41 15.75
N ILE A 102 15.69 17.79 15.37
CA ILE A 102 15.34 17.56 13.98
C ILE A 102 14.32 18.64 13.63
N ASP A 103 14.78 19.68 12.95
CA ASP A 103 13.92 20.70 12.36
C ASP A 103 13.06 20.06 11.26
N ILE A 104 11.96 19.42 11.66
CA ILE A 104 10.96 18.77 10.80
C ILE A 104 10.43 19.77 9.75
N PHE A 105 10.36 21.06 10.11
CA PHE A 105 9.96 22.13 9.20
C PHE A 105 10.98 22.40 8.08
N ALA A 106 12.29 22.27 8.33
CA ALA A 106 13.33 22.44 7.32
C ALA A 106 13.32 21.29 6.30
N VAL A 107 13.16 20.05 6.77
CA VAL A 107 13.06 18.84 5.92
C VAL A 107 11.83 18.89 5.00
N LEU A 108 10.72 19.45 5.48
CA LEU A 108 9.50 19.63 4.68
C LEU A 108 9.62 20.78 3.66
N ALA A 109 10.40 21.82 3.96
CA ALA A 109 10.64 22.95 3.06
C ALA A 109 11.48 22.56 1.83
N GLU A 110 12.54 21.75 2.01
CA GLU A 110 13.37 21.26 0.89
C GLU A 110 12.59 20.34 -0.07
N LYS A 111 11.66 19.53 0.46
CA LYS A 111 10.85 18.61 -0.36
C LYS A 111 9.86 19.35 -1.28
N LYS A 112 9.41 20.56 -0.93
CA LYS A 112 8.56 21.38 -1.83
C LYS A 112 9.34 21.97 -3.00
N GLN A 113 10.62 22.30 -2.83
CA GLN A 113 11.44 22.86 -3.91
C GLN A 113 11.87 21.79 -4.93
N LYS A 114 12.21 20.57 -4.47
CA LYS A 114 12.59 19.46 -5.38
C LYS A 114 11.44 18.92 -6.24
N ARG A 115 10.17 19.12 -5.85
CA ARG A 115 9.01 18.66 -6.64
C ARG A 115 8.66 19.55 -7.84
N ARG A 116 9.29 20.71 -8.02
CA ARG A 116 8.97 21.65 -9.11
C ARG A 116 9.79 21.46 -10.40
N LYS A 117 10.67 20.47 -10.50
CA LYS A 117 11.38 20.19 -11.76
C LYS A 117 11.43 18.70 -12.08
N ARG A 118 10.41 18.24 -12.80
CA ARG A 118 10.50 17.16 -13.80
C ARG A 118 9.29 17.24 -14.73
N SER A 119 9.32 18.23 -15.60
CA SER A 119 8.59 18.24 -16.86
C SER A 119 9.39 17.45 -17.90
N GLY A 120 8.75 16.54 -18.61
CA GLY A 120 9.34 15.87 -19.77
C GLY A 120 9.02 14.38 -19.83
N TRP A 121 7.78 14.04 -20.17
CA TRP A 121 7.53 12.84 -20.96
C TRP A 121 8.06 13.14 -22.37
N THR A 122 9.10 12.43 -22.80
CA THR A 122 9.51 12.40 -24.20
C THR A 122 9.24 11.00 -24.71
N ASP A 123 8.22 10.88 -25.56
CA ASP A 123 7.96 9.68 -26.34
C ASP A 123 9.08 9.48 -27.37
N LYS A 124 9.55 8.23 -27.48
CA LYS A 124 10.32 7.71 -28.61
C LYS A 124 9.75 6.36 -28.99
#